data_AF-E3K3F9-F1
#
_entry.id   AF-E3K3F9-F1
#
_cell.length_a   1.000
_cell.length_b   1.000
_cell.length_c   1.000
_cell.angle_alpha   90.00
_cell.angle_beta   90.00
_cell.angle_gamma   90.00
#
_symmetry.space_group_name_H-M   'P 1'
#
loop_
_entity.id
_entity.type
_entity.pdbx_description
1 polymer ?
#
loop_
_entity_poly.entity_id
_entity_poly.type
_entity_poly.pdbx_seq_one_letter_code
_entity_poly.pdbx_strand_id
1 'polypeptide(L)'
;MNKGRMKPLVMKERLWMRGLVFEGINEDKLLERIRHQDRAVEEHKETIKQHGVTEANRLHQGMKNDFPPPEEAASWNAAQREHRLTRWWSGIVNFWRSIFRRKQWKQDKLYLQLKTLRSRMEEDTPKEVRKAINRLSILEYKGFEFSKEEVKLTNKLSGQMKRKSFQLDQADHQLINQIGWKKVVGRKVEEIDELLKVYTDAISKSRFRKRYVNKYKEALENLRPMLVQDVTRWNPEYTKLTESIRKLKDGPDFPKNLAELDPETEQRLALLDSEKRRIQKYYPQFYPQDIIKGLAEKFAASGIEMDPKMEQMLASMLKGGGGALPEELAHLLEPPSSKL
;
A
#
# COMPACT_ATOMS: atom_id res chain seq x y z
N MET A 1 15.01 -24.71 49.00
CA MET A 1 15.58 -23.57 48.24
C MET A 1 15.41 -23.85 46.74
N ASN A 2 14.51 -23.10 46.11
CA ASN A 2 14.10 -23.26 44.72
C ASN A 2 15.16 -22.66 43.78
N LYS A 3 15.78 -23.46 42.90
CA LYS A 3 16.57 -22.94 41.77
C LYS A 3 15.74 -23.06 40.50
N GLY A 4 15.06 -21.96 40.18
CA GLY A 4 14.28 -21.78 38.95
C GLY A 4 15.16 -21.39 37.76
N ARG A 5 14.99 -22.16 36.68
CA ARG A 5 15.16 -21.90 35.23
C ARG A 5 15.80 -20.57 34.78
N MET A 6 16.69 -20.69 33.80
CA MET A 6 16.44 -20.09 32.48
C MET A 6 16.70 -21.14 31.39
N LYS A 7 15.64 -21.50 30.65
CA LYS A 7 15.75 -22.20 29.36
C LYS A 7 15.52 -21.15 28.26
N PRO A 8 16.29 -21.19 27.16
CA PRO A 8 16.30 -20.12 26.17
C PRO A 8 15.00 -20.07 25.35
N LEU A 9 14.45 -18.87 25.18
CA LEU A 9 13.39 -18.53 24.22
C LEU A 9 13.90 -18.75 22.78
N VAL A 10 13.86 -19.99 22.29
CA VAL A 10 14.08 -20.31 20.87
C VAL A 10 12.95 -21.22 20.40
N MET A 11 11.70 -20.75 20.52
CA MET A 11 10.55 -21.54 20.04
C MET A 11 9.24 -20.73 19.82
N LYS A 12 9.31 -19.47 19.37
CA LYS A 12 8.10 -18.69 19.03
C LYS A 12 8.02 -18.19 17.59
N GLU A 13 9.07 -18.26 16.79
CA GLU A 13 9.05 -17.77 15.40
C GLU A 13 8.53 -18.78 14.36
N ARG A 14 8.32 -20.06 14.71
CA ARG A 14 7.92 -21.11 13.74
C ARG A 14 6.41 -21.28 13.50
N LEU A 15 5.55 -20.55 14.20
CA LEU A 15 4.08 -20.69 14.08
C LEU A 15 3.41 -19.67 13.13
N TRP A 16 4.15 -18.69 12.60
CA TRP A 16 3.57 -17.59 11.79
C TRP A 16 3.43 -17.89 10.29
N MET A 17 3.94 -19.02 9.79
CA MET A 17 4.05 -19.29 8.35
C MET A 17 3.06 -20.33 7.80
N ARG A 18 2.10 -20.80 8.62
CA ARG A 18 1.07 -21.76 8.19
C ARG A 18 -0.27 -21.37 8.80
N GLY A 19 -1.07 -20.58 8.08
CA GLY A 19 -2.49 -20.45 8.44
C GLY A 19 -3.17 -19.10 8.26
N LEU A 20 -2.51 -18.06 7.73
CA LEU A 20 -3.26 -16.86 7.31
C LEU A 20 -3.92 -17.15 5.96
N VAL A 21 -5.06 -17.84 6.01
CA VAL A 21 -6.06 -17.80 4.94
C VAL A 21 -6.35 -16.32 4.69
N PHE A 22 -6.13 -15.86 3.47
CA PHE A 22 -6.43 -14.49 3.06
C PHE A 22 -7.94 -14.22 3.24
N GLU A 23 -8.29 -13.60 4.37
CA GLU A 23 -9.52 -12.82 4.56
C GLU A 23 -9.26 -11.37 4.12
N GLY A 24 -8.60 -11.16 2.98
CA GLY A 24 -8.37 -9.80 2.51
C GLY A 24 -9.66 -9.08 2.16
N ILE A 25 -9.58 -7.76 2.06
CA ILE A 25 -10.73 -6.89 1.81
C ILE A 25 -11.52 -7.34 0.59
N ASN A 26 -12.84 -7.39 0.72
CA ASN A 26 -13.73 -7.69 -0.39
C ASN A 26 -13.73 -6.54 -1.43
N GLU A 27 -13.91 -6.88 -2.71
CA GLU A 27 -14.00 -5.94 -3.83
C GLU A 27 -15.02 -4.82 -3.55
N ASP A 28 -16.14 -5.12 -2.87
CA ASP A 28 -17.19 -4.14 -2.56
C ASP A 28 -16.70 -2.98 -1.69
N LYS A 29 -15.93 -3.27 -0.64
CA LYS A 29 -15.38 -2.23 0.26
C LYS A 29 -14.36 -1.35 -0.47
N LEU A 30 -13.56 -1.94 -1.37
CA LEU A 30 -12.64 -1.17 -2.22
C LEU A 30 -13.40 -0.26 -3.20
N LEU A 31 -14.51 -0.74 -3.75
CA LEU A 31 -15.36 0.07 -4.64
C LEU A 31 -16.02 1.23 -3.90
N GLU A 32 -16.45 1.02 -2.66
CA GLU A 32 -16.96 2.10 -1.80
C GLU A 32 -15.90 3.19 -1.59
N ARG A 33 -14.66 2.79 -1.28
CA ARG A 33 -13.54 3.74 -1.15
C ARG A 33 -13.22 4.48 -2.44
N ILE A 34 -13.27 3.79 -3.58
CA ILE A 34 -13.10 4.44 -4.89
C ILE A 34 -14.17 5.53 -5.09
N ARG A 35 -15.43 5.25 -4.75
CA ARG A 35 -16.51 6.25 -4.83
C ARG A 35 -16.32 7.41 -3.86
N HIS A 36 -15.81 7.15 -2.66
CA HIS A 36 -15.48 8.21 -1.71
C HIS A 36 -14.32 9.08 -2.21
N GLN A 37 -13.26 8.47 -2.73
CA GLN A 37 -12.14 9.19 -3.33
C GLN A 37 -12.59 10.02 -4.54
N ASP A 38 -13.40 9.45 -5.45
CA ASP A 38 -13.89 10.18 -6.62
C ASP A 38 -14.68 11.44 -6.22
N ARG A 39 -15.43 11.40 -5.10
CA ARG A 39 -16.12 12.58 -4.54
C ARG A 39 -15.15 13.61 -3.95
N ALA A 40 -14.22 13.18 -3.10
CA ALA A 40 -13.20 14.06 -2.51
C ALA A 40 -12.31 14.72 -3.58
N VAL A 41 -12.05 14.03 -4.70
CA VAL A 41 -11.30 14.57 -5.84
C VAL A 41 -12.02 15.77 -6.46
N GLU A 42 -13.35 15.73 -6.60
CA GLU A 42 -14.10 16.87 -7.15
C GLU A 42 -14.09 18.07 -6.22
N GLU A 43 -14.21 17.87 -4.90
CA GLU A 43 -14.08 18.94 -3.90
C GLU A 43 -12.72 19.63 -3.99
N HIS A 44 -11.63 18.84 -4.01
CA HIS A 44 -10.29 19.39 -4.17
C HIS A 44 -10.07 20.08 -5.52
N LYS A 45 -10.71 19.61 -6.60
CA LYS A 45 -10.63 20.27 -7.90
C LYS A 45 -11.27 21.65 -7.87
N GLU A 46 -12.39 21.83 -7.17
CA GLU A 46 -13.00 23.15 -7.00
C GLU A 46 -12.06 24.09 -6.23
N THR A 47 -11.40 23.61 -5.15
CA THR A 47 -10.38 24.38 -4.45
C THR A 47 -9.22 24.78 -5.38
N ILE A 48 -8.72 23.86 -6.21
CA ILE A 48 -7.63 24.13 -7.16
C ILE A 48 -8.08 25.13 -8.24
N LYS A 49 -9.32 25.07 -8.71
CA LYS A 49 -9.86 26.05 -9.68
C LYS A 49 -9.97 27.44 -9.06
N GLN A 50 -10.41 27.54 -7.81
CA GLN A 50 -10.63 28.80 -7.10
C GLN A 50 -9.32 29.52 -6.73
N HIS A 51 -8.33 28.79 -6.23
CA HIS A 51 -7.11 29.37 -5.67
C HIS A 51 -5.86 29.20 -6.56
N GLY A 52 -5.94 28.35 -7.59
CA GLY A 52 -4.77 27.93 -8.36
C GLY A 52 -3.91 26.91 -7.61
N VAL A 53 -3.14 26.10 -8.33
CA VAL A 53 -2.40 24.94 -7.76
C VAL A 53 -1.45 25.34 -6.64
N THR A 54 -0.74 26.47 -6.77
CA THR A 54 0.26 26.90 -5.79
C THR A 54 -0.38 27.30 -4.47
N GLU A 55 -1.44 28.11 -4.49
CA GLU A 55 -2.11 28.55 -3.27
C GLU A 55 -2.97 27.41 -2.69
N ALA A 56 -3.59 26.59 -3.54
CA ALA A 56 -4.28 25.38 -3.10
C ALA A 56 -3.30 24.40 -2.41
N ASN A 57 -2.06 24.25 -2.90
CA ASN A 57 -1.02 23.49 -2.21
C ASN A 57 -0.61 24.13 -0.89
N ARG A 58 -0.51 25.47 -0.84
CA ARG A 58 -0.16 26.20 0.39
C ARG A 58 -1.25 26.05 1.45
N LEU A 59 -2.52 26.12 1.07
CA LEU A 59 -3.66 25.86 1.93
C LEU A 59 -3.70 24.39 2.38
N HIS A 60 -3.39 23.45 1.49
CA HIS A 60 -3.36 22.03 1.80
C HIS A 60 -2.16 21.61 2.69
N GLN A 61 -1.02 22.26 2.53
CA GLN A 61 0.20 22.05 3.31
C GLN A 61 0.20 22.83 4.63
N GLY A 62 -0.37 24.04 4.66
CA GLY A 62 -0.42 24.92 5.83
C GLY A 62 -1.41 24.47 6.91
N MET A 63 -2.27 23.50 6.64
CA MET A 63 -3.27 22.99 7.58
C MET A 63 -2.94 21.61 8.20
N LYS A 64 -1.77 21.00 7.92
CA LYS A 64 -1.57 19.56 8.24
C LYS A 64 -0.24 19.19 8.88
N ASN A 65 -0.33 18.14 9.70
CA ASN A 65 0.77 17.27 10.13
C ASN A 65 1.74 16.93 8.97
N ASP A 66 3.02 16.70 9.28
CA ASP A 66 4.09 16.31 8.33
C ASP A 66 3.74 15.14 7.38
N PHE A 67 2.76 14.31 7.73
CA PHE A 67 2.20 13.26 6.89
C PHE A 67 0.67 13.36 6.88
N PRO A 68 -0.01 13.65 5.76
CA PRO A 68 -1.47 13.57 5.69
C PRO A 68 -1.97 12.11 5.72
N PRO A 69 -3.23 11.84 6.10
CA PRO A 69 -3.84 10.52 5.94
C PRO A 69 -3.67 9.97 4.50
N PRO A 70 -3.39 8.67 4.31
CA PRO A 70 -3.23 8.05 3.00
C PRO A 70 -4.36 8.35 2.00
N GLU A 71 -5.61 8.35 2.47
CA GLU A 71 -6.79 8.60 1.63
C GLU A 71 -6.82 10.04 1.10
N GLU A 72 -6.48 10.99 1.96
CA GLU A 72 -6.47 12.41 1.63
C GLU A 72 -5.30 12.77 0.71
N ALA A 73 -4.13 12.17 0.96
CA ALA A 73 -3.01 12.25 0.03
C ALA A 73 -3.39 11.67 -1.34
N ALA A 74 -4.17 10.59 -1.38
CA ALA A 74 -4.61 9.96 -2.62
C ALA A 74 -5.65 10.81 -3.38
N SER A 75 -6.64 11.39 -2.70
CA SER A 75 -7.62 12.29 -3.32
C SER A 75 -6.96 13.57 -3.83
N TRP A 76 -6.08 14.18 -3.06
CA TRP A 76 -5.36 15.40 -3.48
C TRP A 76 -4.48 15.15 -4.70
N ASN A 77 -3.68 14.08 -4.69
CA ASN A 77 -2.85 13.72 -5.83
C ASN A 77 -3.68 13.41 -7.09
N ALA A 78 -4.84 12.78 -6.93
CA ALA A 78 -5.77 12.53 -8.03
C ALA A 78 -6.42 13.83 -8.55
N ALA A 79 -6.78 14.76 -7.68
CA ALA A 79 -7.29 16.09 -8.07
C ALA A 79 -6.25 16.91 -8.84
N GLN A 80 -5.00 16.94 -8.37
CA GLN A 80 -3.90 17.56 -9.10
C GLN A 80 -3.66 16.90 -10.46
N ARG A 81 -3.69 15.56 -10.51
CA ARG A 81 -3.54 14.77 -11.74
C ARG A 81 -4.62 15.15 -12.76
N GLU A 82 -5.88 15.22 -12.34
CA GLU A 82 -6.98 15.64 -13.22
C GLU A 82 -6.84 17.09 -13.68
N HIS A 83 -6.51 18.01 -12.77
CA HIS A 83 -6.29 19.41 -13.13
C HIS A 83 -5.18 19.56 -14.19
N ARG A 84 -4.05 18.87 -14.01
CA ARG A 84 -2.95 18.84 -14.99
C ARG A 84 -3.43 18.34 -16.34
N LEU A 85 -4.27 17.30 -16.37
CA LEU A 85 -4.83 16.74 -17.60
C LEU A 85 -5.79 17.72 -18.28
N THR A 86 -6.72 18.35 -17.56
CA THR A 86 -7.70 19.30 -18.13
C THR A 86 -7.02 20.53 -18.74
N ARG A 87 -6.01 21.11 -18.07
CA ARG A 87 -5.27 22.29 -18.56
C ARG A 87 -4.33 21.97 -19.74
N TRP A 88 -4.05 20.70 -19.98
CA TRP A 88 -3.19 20.21 -21.05
C TRP A 88 -3.86 20.12 -22.42
N TRP A 89 -5.11 19.66 -22.41
CA TRP A 89 -5.90 19.45 -23.62
C TRP A 89 -6.16 20.77 -24.36
N SER A 90 -6.08 21.91 -23.67
CA SER A 90 -6.33 23.23 -24.23
C SER A 90 -5.15 23.86 -25.00
N GLY A 91 -3.97 23.21 -25.12
CA GLY A 91 -2.87 23.91 -25.82
C GLY A 91 -1.73 23.12 -26.44
N ILE A 92 -1.48 21.85 -26.11
CA ILE A 92 -0.19 21.25 -26.48
C ILE A 92 -0.33 19.74 -26.70
N VAL A 93 -0.24 19.26 -27.94
CA VAL A 93 -0.11 17.82 -28.26
C VAL A 93 1.33 17.47 -28.68
N ASN A 94 2.11 18.46 -29.16
CA ASN A 94 3.44 18.24 -29.76
C ASN A 94 4.61 18.29 -28.77
N PHE A 95 4.61 19.21 -27.79
CA PHE A 95 5.70 19.32 -26.80
C PHE A 95 5.68 18.19 -25.75
N TRP A 96 4.56 17.47 -25.62
CA TRP A 96 4.38 16.40 -24.64
C TRP A 96 4.95 15.03 -25.02
N ARG A 97 5.24 14.78 -26.31
CA ARG A 97 6.06 13.61 -26.70
C ARG A 97 7.49 13.70 -26.16
N SER A 98 7.98 14.92 -25.91
CA SER A 98 9.36 15.19 -25.50
C SER A 98 9.54 15.22 -23.98
N ILE A 99 8.61 15.85 -23.24
CA ILE A 99 8.84 16.15 -21.81
C ILE A 99 8.32 15.08 -20.84
N PHE A 100 7.21 14.39 -21.13
CA PHE A 100 6.67 13.41 -20.19
C PHE A 100 7.11 12.00 -20.52
N ARG A 101 7.66 11.32 -19.51
CA ARG A 101 7.93 9.88 -19.54
C ARG A 101 6.65 9.18 -20.00
N ARG A 102 6.66 8.61 -21.22
CA ARG A 102 5.49 7.99 -21.90
C ARG A 102 4.66 7.05 -21.01
N LYS A 103 5.26 6.47 -19.96
CA LYS A 103 4.63 5.59 -18.98
C LYS A 103 3.60 6.30 -18.09
N GLN A 104 3.94 7.48 -17.56
CA GLN A 104 3.05 8.22 -16.65
C GLN A 104 1.79 8.71 -17.38
N TRP A 105 1.96 9.25 -18.59
CA TRP A 105 0.84 9.66 -19.43
C TRP A 105 -0.12 8.51 -19.79
N LYS A 106 0.41 7.31 -20.05
CA LYS A 106 -0.43 6.12 -20.28
C LYS A 106 -1.28 5.77 -19.08
N GLN A 107 -0.71 5.82 -17.87
CA GLN A 107 -1.46 5.57 -16.64
C GLN A 107 -2.53 6.64 -16.42
N ASP A 108 -2.21 7.91 -16.69
CA ASP A 108 -3.14 9.05 -16.55
C ASP A 108 -4.34 8.93 -17.47
N LYS A 109 -4.10 8.53 -18.72
CA LYS A 109 -5.16 8.24 -19.68
C LYS A 109 -6.06 7.09 -19.20
N LEU A 110 -5.48 6.01 -18.68
CA LEU A 110 -6.24 4.84 -18.19
C LEU A 110 -7.11 5.22 -16.98
N TYR A 111 -6.57 6.02 -16.06
CA TYR A 111 -7.34 6.53 -14.92
C TYR A 111 -8.58 7.30 -15.37
N LEU A 112 -8.43 8.27 -16.27
CA LEU A 112 -9.57 9.02 -16.80
C LEU A 112 -10.58 8.14 -17.54
N GLN A 113 -10.08 7.17 -18.32
CA GLN A 113 -10.93 6.21 -19.02
C GLN A 113 -11.74 5.37 -18.03
N LEU A 114 -11.13 4.85 -16.96
CA LEU A 114 -11.81 4.06 -15.94
C LEU A 114 -12.80 4.91 -15.13
N LYS A 115 -12.44 6.14 -14.75
CA LYS A 115 -13.37 7.07 -14.09
C LYS A 115 -14.58 7.37 -14.98
N THR A 116 -14.36 7.62 -16.26
CA THR A 116 -15.44 7.84 -17.25
C THR A 116 -16.29 6.59 -17.46
N LEU A 117 -15.66 5.40 -17.48
CA LEU A 117 -16.38 4.13 -17.59
C LEU A 117 -17.29 3.93 -16.38
N ARG A 118 -16.78 4.16 -15.16
CA ARG A 118 -17.57 4.08 -13.92
C ARG A 118 -18.76 5.04 -13.93
N SER A 119 -18.55 6.30 -14.33
CA SER A 119 -19.62 7.31 -14.33
C SER A 119 -20.71 7.07 -15.36
N ARG A 120 -20.42 6.28 -16.41
CA ARG A 120 -21.37 5.90 -17.48
C ARG A 120 -22.01 4.53 -17.27
N MET A 121 -21.66 3.81 -16.20
CA MET A 121 -22.32 2.54 -15.91
C MET A 121 -23.76 2.83 -15.45
N GLU A 122 -24.71 2.49 -16.31
CA GLU A 122 -26.15 2.51 -16.03
C GLU A 122 -26.59 1.17 -15.38
N GLU A 123 -27.79 1.11 -14.81
CA GLU A 123 -28.32 -0.12 -14.19
C GLU A 123 -28.46 -1.29 -15.16
N ASP A 124 -28.71 -1.00 -16.43
CA ASP A 124 -28.83 -1.96 -17.54
C ASP A 124 -27.48 -2.46 -18.07
N THR A 125 -26.35 -1.88 -17.61
CA THR A 125 -25.01 -2.31 -18.03
C THR A 125 -24.80 -3.77 -17.64
N PRO A 126 -24.41 -4.66 -18.59
CA PRO A 126 -24.25 -6.08 -18.34
C PRO A 126 -23.35 -6.38 -17.15
N LYS A 127 -23.70 -7.42 -16.38
CA LYS A 127 -23.03 -7.75 -15.12
C LYS A 127 -21.53 -7.98 -15.32
N GLU A 128 -21.15 -8.60 -16.43
CA GLU A 128 -19.78 -8.95 -16.80
C GLU A 128 -18.96 -7.69 -17.11
N VAL A 129 -19.57 -6.71 -17.79
CA VAL A 129 -18.97 -5.41 -18.11
C VAL A 129 -18.75 -4.61 -16.83
N ARG A 130 -19.76 -4.57 -15.95
CA ARG A 130 -19.67 -3.92 -14.64
C ARG A 130 -18.56 -4.54 -13.79
N LYS A 131 -18.49 -5.87 -13.76
CA LYS A 131 -17.44 -6.62 -13.07
C LYS A 131 -16.04 -6.31 -13.61
N ALA A 132 -15.89 -6.20 -14.93
CA ALA A 132 -14.63 -5.82 -15.56
C ALA A 132 -14.17 -4.41 -15.15
N ILE A 133 -15.07 -3.42 -15.28
CA ILE A 133 -14.80 -2.03 -14.92
C ILE A 133 -14.44 -1.90 -13.44
N ASN A 134 -15.19 -2.58 -12.56
CA ASN A 134 -14.94 -2.59 -11.13
C ASN A 134 -13.55 -3.15 -10.80
N ARG A 135 -13.18 -4.31 -11.36
CA ARG A 135 -11.87 -4.92 -11.08
C ARG A 135 -10.70 -4.11 -11.62
N LEU A 136 -10.81 -3.58 -12.84
CA LEU A 136 -9.80 -2.68 -13.38
C LEU A 136 -9.68 -1.40 -12.54
N SER A 137 -10.80 -0.86 -12.06
CA SER A 137 -10.81 0.30 -11.15
C SER A 137 -10.13 0.01 -9.82
N ILE A 138 -10.32 -1.19 -9.26
CA ILE A 138 -9.62 -1.63 -8.04
C ILE A 138 -8.11 -1.70 -8.26
N LEU A 139 -7.65 -2.25 -9.40
CA LEU A 139 -6.22 -2.31 -9.71
C LEU A 139 -5.60 -0.91 -9.82
N GLU A 140 -6.28 0.03 -10.49
CA GLU A 140 -5.82 1.42 -10.59
C GLU A 140 -5.80 2.12 -9.23
N TYR A 141 -6.88 1.97 -8.46
CA TYR A 141 -6.99 2.52 -7.12
C TYR A 141 -5.84 2.04 -6.23
N LYS A 142 -5.56 0.74 -6.27
CA LYS A 142 -4.45 0.13 -5.52
C LYS A 142 -3.09 0.41 -6.13
N GLY A 143 -2.97 1.14 -7.24
CA GLY A 143 -1.69 1.60 -7.81
C GLY A 143 -0.93 0.53 -8.60
N PHE A 144 -1.61 -0.54 -9.03
CA PHE A 144 -0.97 -1.58 -9.84
C PHE A 144 -0.73 -1.12 -11.28
N GLU A 145 0.38 -1.56 -11.86
CA GLU A 145 0.66 -1.34 -13.27
C GLU A 145 -0.18 -2.28 -14.13
N PHE A 146 -0.76 -1.72 -15.20
CA PHE A 146 -1.62 -2.47 -16.11
C PHE A 146 -0.80 -3.28 -17.11
N SER A 147 -1.18 -4.53 -17.31
CA SER A 147 -0.68 -5.37 -18.41
C SER A 147 -1.19 -4.86 -19.77
N LYS A 148 -0.59 -5.35 -20.87
CA LYS A 148 -1.03 -4.97 -22.23
C LYS A 148 -2.47 -5.41 -22.48
N GLU A 149 -2.84 -6.56 -21.93
CA GLU A 149 -4.14 -7.19 -22.02
C GLU A 149 -5.19 -6.38 -21.25
N GLU A 150 -4.87 -5.93 -20.04
CA GLU A 150 -5.75 -5.06 -19.23
C GLU A 150 -5.97 -3.69 -19.89
N VAL A 151 -4.93 -3.13 -20.53
CA VAL A 151 -5.06 -1.90 -21.33
C VAL A 151 -5.95 -2.13 -22.55
N LYS A 152 -5.80 -3.26 -23.24
CA LYS A 152 -6.65 -3.62 -24.39
C LYS A 152 -8.11 -3.77 -23.96
N LEU A 153 -8.37 -4.46 -22.85
CA LEU A 153 -9.71 -4.61 -22.29
C LEU A 153 -10.32 -3.25 -21.92
N THR A 154 -9.57 -2.37 -21.26
CA THR A 154 -10.03 -1.01 -20.91
C THR A 154 -10.45 -0.21 -22.15
N ASN A 155 -9.65 -0.27 -23.22
CA ASN A 155 -9.99 0.40 -24.49
C ASN A 155 -11.21 -0.23 -25.18
N LYS A 156 -11.34 -1.56 -25.16
CA LYS A 156 -12.50 -2.29 -25.69
C LYS A 156 -13.78 -1.87 -24.96
N LEU A 157 -13.77 -1.89 -23.62
CA LEU A 157 -14.88 -1.45 -22.78
C LEU A 157 -15.25 0.01 -23.06
N SER A 158 -14.27 0.90 -23.23
CA SER A 158 -14.50 2.32 -23.56
C SER A 158 -15.22 2.49 -24.91
N GLY A 159 -14.82 1.72 -25.93
CA GLY A 159 -15.49 1.74 -27.23
C GLY A 159 -16.92 1.19 -27.16
N GLN A 160 -17.12 0.09 -26.44
CA GLN A 160 -18.41 -0.57 -26.28
C GLN A 160 -19.41 0.30 -25.50
N MET A 161 -18.95 0.97 -24.45
CA MET A 161 -19.78 1.89 -23.66
C MET A 161 -20.30 3.06 -24.51
N LYS A 162 -19.50 3.59 -25.44
CA LYS A 162 -19.93 4.65 -26.36
C LYS A 162 -21.00 4.18 -27.35
N ARG A 163 -20.94 2.91 -27.76
CA ARG A 163 -21.84 2.32 -28.76
C ARG A 163 -23.03 1.59 -28.13
N LYS A 164 -23.11 1.53 -26.79
CA LYS A 164 -24.06 0.70 -26.02
C LYS A 164 -24.17 -0.74 -26.55
N SER A 165 -23.06 -1.31 -26.99
CA SER A 165 -22.99 -2.67 -27.57
C SER A 165 -21.84 -3.42 -26.92
N PHE A 166 -22.16 -4.41 -26.09
CA PHE A 166 -21.20 -5.12 -25.25
C PHE A 166 -20.91 -6.51 -25.81
N GLN A 167 -19.65 -6.77 -26.14
CA GLN A 167 -19.20 -8.03 -26.72
C GLN A 167 -17.85 -8.41 -26.10
N LEU A 168 -17.90 -9.21 -25.03
CA LEU A 168 -16.69 -9.78 -24.42
C LEU A 168 -16.44 -11.16 -25.04
N ASP A 169 -15.19 -11.41 -25.39
CA ASP A 169 -14.78 -12.72 -25.88
C ASP A 169 -14.31 -13.61 -24.71
N GLN A 170 -14.05 -14.88 -24.99
CA GLN A 170 -13.62 -15.83 -23.96
C GLN A 170 -12.31 -15.41 -23.27
N ALA A 171 -11.39 -14.77 -23.99
CA ALA A 171 -10.14 -14.29 -23.42
C ALA A 171 -10.38 -13.12 -22.47
N ASP A 172 -11.30 -12.22 -22.79
CA ASP A 172 -11.72 -11.15 -21.87
C ASP A 172 -12.31 -11.72 -20.59
N HIS A 173 -13.20 -12.72 -20.67
CA HIS A 173 -13.79 -13.35 -19.48
C HIS A 173 -12.74 -14.01 -18.60
N GLN A 174 -11.75 -14.68 -19.19
CA GLN A 174 -10.62 -15.26 -18.46
C GLN A 174 -9.79 -14.17 -17.78
N LEU A 175 -9.46 -13.09 -18.50
CA LEU A 175 -8.72 -11.96 -17.96
C LEU A 175 -9.45 -11.33 -16.78
N ILE A 176 -10.74 -11.01 -16.92
CA ILE A 176 -11.60 -10.46 -15.86
C ILE A 176 -11.54 -11.35 -14.61
N ASN A 177 -11.55 -12.67 -14.79
CA ASN A 177 -11.44 -13.62 -13.70
C ASN A 177 -10.04 -13.72 -13.09
N GLN A 178 -8.97 -13.43 -13.84
CA GLN A 178 -7.58 -13.43 -13.37
C GLN A 178 -7.19 -12.14 -12.63
N ILE A 179 -7.82 -11.01 -12.98
CA ILE A 179 -7.61 -9.71 -12.35
C ILE A 179 -8.49 -9.47 -11.12
N GLY A 180 -9.28 -10.47 -10.70
CA GLY A 180 -10.04 -10.40 -9.46
C GLY A 180 -9.12 -10.16 -8.26
N TRP A 181 -9.55 -9.29 -7.36
CA TRP A 181 -8.71 -8.73 -6.29
C TRP A 181 -8.03 -9.82 -5.47
N LYS A 182 -8.81 -10.80 -5.00
CA LYS A 182 -8.32 -11.94 -4.22
C LYS A 182 -7.21 -12.73 -4.94
N LYS A 183 -7.31 -12.91 -6.26
CA LYS A 183 -6.30 -13.65 -7.04
C LYS A 183 -5.04 -12.83 -7.25
N VAL A 184 -5.18 -11.54 -7.56
CA VAL A 184 -4.03 -10.64 -7.77
C VAL A 184 -3.23 -10.49 -6.49
N VAL A 185 -3.90 -10.25 -5.36
CA VAL A 185 -3.24 -10.15 -4.06
C VAL A 185 -2.67 -11.49 -3.63
N GLY A 186 -3.43 -12.58 -3.79
CA GLY A 186 -2.97 -13.93 -3.46
C GLY A 186 -1.62 -14.25 -4.11
N ARG A 187 -1.50 -14.06 -5.42
CA ARG A 187 -0.23 -14.26 -6.15
C ARG A 187 0.91 -13.40 -5.60
N LYS A 188 0.66 -12.11 -5.34
CA LYS A 188 1.70 -11.20 -4.83
C LYS A 188 2.12 -11.53 -3.41
N VAL A 189 1.18 -11.94 -2.55
CA VAL A 189 1.48 -12.39 -1.19
C VAL A 189 2.27 -13.69 -1.22
N GLU A 190 1.89 -14.65 -2.08
CA GLU A 190 2.65 -15.89 -2.28
C GLU A 190 4.09 -15.61 -2.72
N GLU A 191 4.29 -14.72 -3.70
CA GLU A 191 5.62 -14.30 -4.14
C GLU A 191 6.45 -13.69 -2.99
N ILE A 192 5.84 -12.85 -2.15
CA ILE A 192 6.52 -12.27 -0.98
C ILE A 192 6.83 -13.35 0.06
N ASP A 193 5.89 -14.23 0.37
CA ASP A 193 6.04 -15.29 1.36
C ASP A 193 7.13 -16.29 0.95
N GLU A 194 7.28 -16.59 -0.34
CA GLU A 194 8.38 -17.39 -0.88
C GLU A 194 9.74 -16.71 -0.69
N LEU A 195 9.84 -15.41 -0.95
CA LEU A 195 11.06 -14.64 -0.70
C LEU A 195 11.36 -14.60 0.81
N LEU A 196 10.36 -14.38 1.67
CA LEU A 196 10.52 -14.38 3.12
C LEU A 196 11.12 -15.69 3.63
N LYS A 197 10.67 -16.85 3.12
CA LYS A 197 11.25 -18.16 3.47
C LYS A 197 12.74 -18.20 3.16
N VAL A 198 13.12 -17.78 1.95
CA VAL A 198 14.51 -17.81 1.49
C VAL A 198 15.42 -16.93 2.37
N TYR A 199 14.99 -15.71 2.68
CA TYR A 199 15.77 -14.79 3.50
C TYR A 199 15.80 -15.21 4.98
N THR A 200 14.72 -15.77 5.50
CA THR A 200 14.67 -16.33 6.87
C THR A 200 15.64 -17.50 7.01
N ASP A 201 15.64 -18.42 6.03
CA ASP A 201 16.58 -19.53 5.98
C ASP A 201 18.02 -19.04 5.92
N ALA A 202 18.31 -18.03 5.09
CA ALA A 202 19.64 -17.43 5.01
C ALA A 202 20.10 -16.85 6.35
N ILE A 203 19.23 -16.15 7.08
CA ILE A 203 19.53 -15.61 8.42
C ILE A 203 19.84 -16.75 9.41
N SER A 204 19.07 -17.85 9.35
CA SER A 204 19.23 -18.98 10.28
C SER A 204 20.49 -19.83 10.02
N LYS A 205 20.96 -19.89 8.76
CA LYS A 205 22.02 -20.81 8.33
C LYS A 205 23.44 -20.21 8.35
N SER A 206 23.67 -18.91 8.55
CA SER A 206 25.05 -18.39 8.47
C SER A 206 25.43 -17.07 9.19
N ARG A 207 26.76 -16.95 9.37
CA ARG A 207 27.63 -15.81 9.78
C ARG A 207 27.60 -14.60 8.79
N PHE A 208 26.47 -14.31 8.15
CA PHE A 208 26.34 -13.19 7.20
C PHE A 208 26.41 -11.83 7.89
N ARG A 209 26.63 -10.74 7.13
CA ARG A 209 26.27 -9.38 7.57
C ARG A 209 24.75 -9.32 7.74
N LYS A 210 24.28 -9.73 8.93
CA LYS A 210 22.86 -9.83 9.29
C LYS A 210 22.07 -8.55 8.98
N ARG A 211 22.74 -7.40 9.03
CA ARG A 211 22.13 -6.07 8.82
C ARG A 211 21.35 -5.96 7.50
N TYR A 212 21.95 -6.26 6.34
CA TYR A 212 21.29 -6.01 5.05
C TYR A 212 20.26 -7.09 4.69
N VAL A 213 20.55 -8.34 5.05
CA VAL A 213 19.60 -9.45 4.92
C VAL A 213 18.35 -9.20 5.77
N ASN A 214 18.54 -8.68 7.00
CA ASN A 214 17.43 -8.25 7.85
C ASN A 214 16.66 -7.08 7.23
N LYS A 215 17.32 -6.06 6.68
CA LYS A 215 16.64 -4.94 5.98
C LYS A 215 15.74 -5.44 4.84
N TYR A 216 16.20 -6.39 4.04
CA TYR A 216 15.38 -6.97 2.96
C TYR A 216 14.22 -7.81 3.50
N LYS A 217 14.46 -8.61 4.55
CA LYS A 217 13.39 -9.36 5.22
C LYS A 217 12.32 -8.41 5.79
N GLU A 218 12.74 -7.38 6.53
CA GLU A 218 11.85 -6.36 7.10
C GLU A 218 11.06 -5.63 5.99
N ALA A 219 11.70 -5.34 4.86
CA ALA A 219 11.02 -4.75 3.72
C ALA A 219 9.91 -5.65 3.17
N LEU A 220 10.17 -6.95 3.01
CA LEU A 220 9.16 -7.93 2.59
C LEU A 220 8.03 -8.04 3.62
N GLU A 221 8.36 -8.07 4.92
CA GLU A 221 7.38 -8.07 6.02
C GLU A 221 6.51 -6.80 6.03
N ASN A 222 7.06 -5.66 5.63
CA ASN A 222 6.34 -4.39 5.53
C ASN A 222 5.51 -4.26 4.24
N LEU A 223 5.92 -4.89 3.13
CA LEU A 223 5.19 -4.86 1.86
C LEU A 223 3.93 -5.74 1.89
N ARG A 224 4.00 -6.87 2.59
CA ARG A 224 2.88 -7.81 2.74
C ARG A 224 1.59 -7.14 3.25
N PRO A 225 1.59 -6.40 4.38
CA PRO A 225 0.40 -5.71 4.87
C PRO A 225 -0.14 -4.66 3.90
N MET A 226 0.74 -3.99 3.12
CA MET A 226 0.31 -2.98 2.14
C MET A 226 -0.52 -3.57 0.99
N LEU A 227 -0.38 -4.87 0.70
CA LEU A 227 -1.21 -5.53 -0.31
C LEU A 227 -2.63 -5.82 0.21
N VAL A 228 -2.75 -6.12 1.50
CA VAL A 228 -3.99 -6.66 2.09
C VAL A 228 -4.81 -5.63 2.85
N GLN A 229 -4.32 -4.40 3.00
CA GLN A 229 -5.02 -3.26 3.61
C GLN A 229 -5.77 -2.45 2.55
N ASP A 230 -6.84 -1.74 2.93
CA ASP A 230 -7.73 -1.02 2.01
C ASP A 230 -7.31 0.44 1.81
N VAL A 231 -6.56 0.98 2.77
CA VAL A 231 -6.10 2.38 2.81
C VAL A 231 -4.77 2.59 2.09
N THR A 232 -4.06 1.52 1.74
CA THR A 232 -2.72 1.58 1.16
C THR A 232 -2.78 1.56 -0.36
N ARG A 233 -1.83 2.24 -1.00
CA ARG A 233 -1.61 2.15 -2.46
C ARG A 233 -0.24 1.56 -2.74
N TRP A 234 -0.17 0.65 -3.70
CA TRP A 234 1.07 0.06 -4.17
C TRP A 234 1.85 1.12 -4.95
N ASN A 235 3.07 1.41 -4.50
CA ASN A 235 3.98 2.29 -5.22
C ASN A 235 4.77 1.47 -6.27
N PRO A 236 4.95 1.96 -7.51
CA PRO A 236 5.78 1.28 -8.51
C PRO A 236 7.20 0.95 -8.04
N GLU A 237 7.77 1.76 -7.13
CA GLU A 237 9.07 1.50 -6.52
C GLU A 237 9.09 0.24 -5.65
N TYR A 238 7.93 -0.20 -5.12
CA TYR A 238 7.81 -1.46 -4.38
C TYR A 238 7.91 -2.68 -5.29
N THR A 239 7.41 -2.58 -6.53
CA THR A 239 7.63 -3.61 -7.55
C THR A 239 9.12 -3.74 -7.84
N LYS A 240 9.80 -2.62 -8.10
CA LYS A 240 11.26 -2.62 -8.34
C LYS A 240 12.05 -3.16 -7.15
N LEU A 241 11.67 -2.78 -5.93
CA LEU A 241 12.29 -3.31 -4.71
C LEU A 241 12.13 -4.84 -4.63
N THR A 242 10.93 -5.36 -4.86
CA THR A 242 10.66 -6.81 -4.85
C THR A 242 11.45 -7.54 -5.94
N GLU A 243 11.56 -6.95 -7.13
CA GLU A 243 12.38 -7.48 -8.23
C GLU A 243 13.87 -7.49 -7.89
N SER A 244 14.39 -6.42 -7.29
CA SER A 244 15.79 -6.36 -6.83
C SER A 244 16.08 -7.42 -5.76
N ILE A 245 15.18 -7.58 -4.78
CA ILE A 245 15.27 -8.62 -3.76
C ILE A 245 15.27 -10.01 -4.41
N ARG A 246 14.39 -10.25 -5.39
CA ARG A 246 14.33 -11.52 -6.12
C ARG A 246 15.62 -11.80 -6.90
N LYS A 247 16.12 -10.84 -7.67
CA LYS A 247 17.37 -11.01 -8.45
C LYS A 247 18.55 -11.35 -7.55
N LEU A 248 18.59 -10.74 -6.36
CA LEU A 248 19.65 -10.98 -5.39
C LEU A 248 19.63 -12.43 -4.87
N LYS A 249 18.44 -13.04 -4.71
CA LYS A 249 18.29 -14.47 -4.41
C LYS A 249 18.98 -15.36 -5.44
N ASP A 250 18.87 -15.00 -6.71
CA ASP A 250 19.33 -15.83 -7.82
C ASP A 250 20.78 -15.49 -8.25
N GLY A 251 21.41 -14.51 -7.61
CA GLY A 251 22.76 -14.03 -7.94
C GLY A 251 23.92 -14.79 -7.27
N PRO A 252 25.14 -14.74 -7.84
CA PRO A 252 26.32 -15.39 -7.27
C PRO A 252 26.73 -14.82 -5.90
N ASP A 253 26.40 -13.55 -5.63
CA ASP A 253 26.67 -12.86 -4.36
C ASP A 253 25.58 -13.05 -3.29
N PHE A 254 24.61 -13.94 -3.55
CA PHE A 254 23.55 -14.27 -2.60
C PHE A 254 24.13 -14.78 -1.26
N PRO A 255 23.60 -14.28 -0.14
CA PRO A 255 23.96 -13.02 0.51
C PRO A 255 25.37 -13.03 1.14
N LYS A 256 26.35 -13.67 0.51
CA LYS A 256 27.72 -13.83 1.03
C LYS A 256 28.52 -12.53 1.02
N ASN A 257 28.29 -11.64 0.04
CA ASN A 257 29.17 -10.50 -0.26
C ASN A 257 28.47 -9.14 -0.32
N LEU A 258 27.25 -8.97 0.21
CA LEU A 258 26.60 -7.65 0.28
C LEU A 258 27.36 -6.72 1.24
N ALA A 259 28.33 -6.00 0.69
CA ALA A 259 29.10 -4.99 1.40
C ALA A 259 28.24 -3.77 1.70
N GLU A 260 27.43 -3.33 0.73
CA GLU A 260 26.59 -2.11 0.77
C GLU A 260 25.30 -2.29 -0.06
N LEU A 261 24.27 -1.50 0.25
CA LEU A 261 23.07 -1.39 -0.58
C LEU A 261 23.34 -0.36 -1.67
N ASP A 262 22.83 -0.61 -2.88
CA ASP A 262 22.84 0.43 -3.90
C ASP A 262 21.95 1.62 -3.47
N PRO A 263 22.30 2.86 -3.83
CA PRO A 263 21.56 4.05 -3.41
C PRO A 263 20.08 4.03 -3.79
N GLU A 264 19.72 3.40 -4.91
CA GLU A 264 18.31 3.32 -5.30
C GLU A 264 17.52 2.40 -4.37
N THR A 265 18.08 1.26 -3.99
CA THR A 265 17.48 0.37 -3.00
C THR A 265 17.32 1.05 -1.64
N GLU A 266 18.30 1.85 -1.20
CA GLU A 266 18.16 2.62 0.05
C GLU A 266 17.00 3.61 -0.02
N GLN A 267 16.86 4.34 -1.14
CA GLN A 267 15.73 5.24 -1.35
C GLN A 267 14.38 4.50 -1.34
N ARG A 268 14.31 3.31 -1.96
CA ARG A 268 13.09 2.48 -1.96
C ARG A 268 12.72 1.99 -0.56
N LEU A 269 13.71 1.62 0.24
CA LEU A 269 13.51 1.24 1.65
C LEU A 269 13.05 2.43 2.50
N ALA A 270 13.64 3.61 2.32
CA ALA A 270 13.23 4.83 3.01
C ALA A 270 11.80 5.26 2.64
N LEU A 271 11.43 5.10 1.37
CA LEU A 271 10.06 5.33 0.91
C LEU A 271 9.08 4.36 1.58
N LEU A 272 9.41 3.06 1.63
CA LEU A 272 8.58 2.06 2.27
C LEU A 272 8.40 2.33 3.77
N ASP A 273 9.47 2.75 4.44
CA ASP A 273 9.46 3.06 5.87
C ASP A 273 8.67 4.34 6.20
N SER A 274 8.75 5.37 5.35
CA SER A 274 7.92 6.57 5.52
C SER A 274 6.43 6.26 5.33
N GLU A 275 6.09 5.42 4.36
CA GLU A 275 4.72 4.94 4.16
C GLU A 275 4.23 4.11 5.35
N LYS A 276 5.06 3.20 5.87
CA LYS A 276 4.76 2.43 7.07
C LYS A 276 4.44 3.34 8.26
N ARG A 277 5.30 4.32 8.54
CA ARG A 277 5.10 5.28 9.63
C ARG A 277 3.81 6.09 9.46
N ARG A 278 3.50 6.49 8.23
CA ARG A 278 2.24 7.16 7.91
C ARG A 278 1.03 6.28 8.23
N ILE A 279 1.05 5.01 7.83
CA ILE A 279 -0.05 4.08 8.11
C ILE A 279 -0.17 3.82 9.62
N GLN A 280 0.95 3.61 10.32
CA GLN A 280 0.96 3.42 11.77
C GLN A 280 0.33 4.61 12.52
N LYS A 281 0.61 5.84 12.06
CA LYS A 281 0.05 7.06 12.65
C LYS A 281 -1.47 7.13 12.54
N TYR A 282 -2.03 6.82 11.37
CA TYR A 282 -3.46 7.01 11.09
C TYR A 282 -4.31 5.76 11.28
N TYR A 283 -3.70 4.58 11.19
CA TYR A 283 -4.36 3.29 11.29
C TYR A 283 -3.53 2.32 12.16
N PRO A 284 -3.35 2.64 13.46
CA PRO A 284 -2.51 1.88 14.38
C PRO A 284 -2.93 0.40 14.49
N GLN A 285 -4.22 0.10 14.30
CA GLN A 285 -4.77 -1.25 14.31
C GLN A 285 -4.15 -2.20 13.28
N PHE A 286 -3.49 -1.66 12.25
CA PHE A 286 -2.82 -2.44 11.22
C PHE A 286 -1.39 -2.86 11.59
N TYR A 287 -0.82 -2.29 12.65
CA TYR A 287 0.52 -2.60 13.15
C TYR A 287 0.55 -2.69 14.69
N PRO A 288 -0.33 -3.51 15.31
CA PRO A 288 -0.46 -3.55 16.76
C PRO A 288 0.86 -3.99 17.43
N GLN A 289 1.58 -4.92 16.80
CA GLN A 289 2.85 -5.45 17.32
C GLN A 289 3.97 -4.40 17.35
N ASP A 290 4.06 -3.55 16.33
CA ASP A 290 5.10 -2.51 16.26
C ASP A 290 4.84 -1.38 17.25
N ILE A 291 3.56 -1.05 17.49
CA ILE A 291 3.14 -0.06 18.49
C ILE A 291 3.45 -0.56 19.89
N ILE A 292 3.13 -1.82 20.16
CA ILE A 292 3.40 -2.46 21.46
C ILE A 292 4.92 -2.55 21.69
N LYS A 293 5.70 -2.88 20.66
CA LYS A 293 7.16 -2.89 20.72
C LYS A 293 7.73 -1.48 20.98
N GLY A 294 7.26 -0.47 20.24
CA GLY A 294 7.70 0.91 20.43
C GLY A 294 7.31 1.50 21.80
N LEU A 295 6.15 1.12 22.34
CA LEU A 295 5.76 1.43 23.71
C LEU A 295 6.71 0.76 24.71
N ALA A 296 6.96 -0.54 24.58
CA ALA A 296 7.89 -1.27 25.45
C ALA A 296 9.30 -0.68 25.43
N GLU A 297 9.80 -0.25 24.26
CA GLU A 297 11.09 0.42 24.12
C GLU A 297 11.12 1.79 24.80
N LYS A 298 10.04 2.58 24.69
CA LYS A 298 9.91 3.87 25.39
C LYS A 298 9.84 3.72 26.91
N PHE A 299 9.11 2.71 27.41
CA PHE A 299 9.05 2.40 28.84
C PHE A 299 10.41 1.92 29.37
N ALA A 300 11.10 1.06 28.61
CA ALA A 300 12.46 0.63 28.95
C ALA A 300 13.45 1.81 28.97
N ALA A 301 13.29 2.77 28.05
CA ALA A 301 14.13 3.97 27.99
C ALA A 301 13.80 5.01 29.07
N SER A 302 12.56 5.06 29.57
CA SER A 302 12.15 5.98 30.63
C SER A 302 12.48 5.48 32.04
N GLY A 303 12.87 4.20 32.19
CA GLY A 303 13.17 3.59 33.49
C GLY A 303 11.95 3.42 34.39
N ILE A 304 10.74 3.62 33.84
CA ILE A 304 9.48 3.46 34.56
C ILE A 304 9.08 1.99 34.50
N GLU A 305 8.94 1.35 35.66
CA GLU A 305 8.49 -0.03 35.78
C GLU A 305 7.05 -0.14 35.25
N MET A 306 6.83 -1.03 34.28
CA MET A 306 5.54 -1.16 33.60
C MET A 306 4.55 -1.84 34.55
N ASP A 307 3.39 -1.22 34.77
CA ASP A 307 2.31 -1.80 35.59
C ASP A 307 1.95 -3.22 35.07
N PRO A 308 1.89 -4.25 35.93
CA PRO A 308 1.44 -5.60 35.55
C PRO A 308 0.10 -5.65 34.79
N LYS A 309 -0.79 -4.69 35.02
CA LYS A 309 -2.05 -4.54 34.28
C LYS A 309 -1.81 -4.06 32.85
N MET A 310 -0.87 -3.15 32.64
CA MET A 310 -0.40 -2.71 31.32
C MET A 310 0.31 -3.84 30.59
N GLU A 311 1.15 -4.62 31.26
CA GLU A 311 1.81 -5.79 30.66
C GLU A 311 0.81 -6.86 30.19
N GLN A 312 -0.20 -7.19 31.03
CA GLN A 312 -1.26 -8.11 30.65
C GLN A 312 -2.11 -7.58 29.49
N MET A 313 -2.39 -6.27 29.49
CA MET A 313 -3.17 -5.62 28.44
C MET A 313 -2.42 -5.63 27.10
N LEU A 314 -1.14 -5.24 27.07
CA LEU A 314 -0.28 -5.34 25.88
C LEU A 314 -0.17 -6.80 25.41
N ALA A 315 0.01 -7.76 26.33
CA ALA A 315 0.04 -9.18 26.01
C ALA A 315 -1.28 -9.72 25.42
N SER A 316 -2.43 -9.13 25.80
CA SER A 316 -3.74 -9.46 25.24
C SER A 316 -3.93 -8.91 23.81
N MET A 317 -3.45 -7.68 23.56
CA MET A 317 -3.44 -7.07 22.21
C MET A 317 -2.51 -7.82 21.25
N LEU A 318 -1.37 -8.35 21.76
CA LEU A 318 -0.47 -9.20 20.98
C LEU A 318 -1.09 -10.56 20.58
N LYS A 319 -2.13 -11.02 21.28
CA LYS A 319 -2.81 -12.32 21.05
C LYS A 319 -3.98 -12.28 20.06
N GLY A 320 -4.23 -11.14 19.41
CA GLY A 320 -5.20 -11.04 18.30
C GLY A 320 -6.62 -10.65 18.70
N GLY A 321 -6.83 -10.07 19.90
CA GLY A 321 -8.08 -9.39 20.21
C GLY A 321 -8.12 -8.03 19.53
N GLY A 322 -8.94 -7.88 18.49
CA GLY A 322 -9.19 -6.61 17.79
C GLY A 322 -9.96 -5.60 18.64
N GLY A 323 -9.42 -5.22 19.80
CA GLY A 323 -9.91 -4.09 20.58
C GLY A 323 -9.36 -2.79 20.02
N ALA A 324 -10.21 -1.76 19.95
CA ALA A 324 -9.75 -0.39 19.74
C ALA A 324 -8.75 0.00 20.84
N LEU A 325 -7.79 0.88 20.52
CA LEU A 325 -6.96 1.54 21.55
C LEU A 325 -7.92 2.22 22.56
N PRO A 326 -7.85 1.88 23.86
CA PRO A 326 -8.60 2.61 24.88
C PRO A 326 -8.23 4.09 24.84
N GLU A 327 -9.19 4.99 25.10
CA GLU A 327 -8.94 6.44 25.24
C GLU A 327 -7.81 6.74 26.26
N GLU A 328 -7.63 5.84 27.23
CA GLU A 328 -6.55 5.83 28.22
C GLU A 328 -5.12 5.66 27.62
N LEU A 329 -4.96 5.36 26.33
CA LEU A 329 -3.65 5.29 25.67
C LEU A 329 -3.46 6.37 24.59
N ALA A 330 -4.53 7.04 24.19
CA ALA A 330 -4.47 8.10 23.18
C ALA A 330 -3.61 9.28 23.66
N HIS A 331 -3.70 9.63 24.95
CA HIS A 331 -2.95 10.73 25.56
C HIS A 331 -1.45 10.46 25.74
N LEU A 332 -1.01 9.18 25.71
CA LEU A 332 0.41 8.81 25.74
C LEU A 332 1.08 8.84 24.35
N LEU A 333 0.28 8.99 23.29
CA LEU A 333 0.73 9.15 21.91
C LEU A 333 0.82 10.62 21.48
N GLU A 334 0.28 11.54 22.27
CA GLU A 334 0.49 12.98 22.08
C GLU A 334 1.93 13.35 22.50
N PRO A 335 2.63 14.20 21.73
CA PRO A 335 3.90 14.75 22.19
C PRO A 335 3.66 15.53 23.49
N PRO A 336 4.62 15.55 24.43
CA PRO A 336 4.44 16.26 25.69
C PRO A 336 4.06 17.71 25.39
N SER A 337 2.88 18.11 25.86
CA SER A 337 2.46 19.49 25.92
C SER A 337 3.56 20.27 26.63
N SER A 338 4.25 21.12 25.88
CA SER A 338 5.13 22.13 26.44
C SER A 338 4.26 23.16 27.17
N LYS A 339 3.88 22.82 28.41
CA LYS A 339 3.53 23.81 29.42
C LYS A 339 4.82 24.25 30.09
N LEU A 340 5.28 25.42 29.70
CA LEU A 340 5.78 26.44 30.62
C LEU A 340 5.06 27.74 30.28
#